data_AF-A0A7V8V400-F1
#
_entry.id   AF-A0A7V8V400-F1
#
_cell.length_a   1.000
_cell.length_b   1.000
_cell.length_c   1.000
_cell.angle_alpha   90.00
_cell.angle_beta   90.00
_cell.angle_gamma   90.00
#
_symmetry.space_group_name_H-M   'P 1'
#
loop_
_entity.id
_entity.type
_entity.pdbx_description
1 polymer ?
#
loop_
_entity_poly.entity_id
_entity_poly.type
_entity_poly.pdbx_seq_one_letter_code
_entity_poly.pdbx_strand_id
1 'polypeptide(L)'
;MRTIMLATVIAGVLGALVAGTLHSGEGPSSDSTLANPQIDYQGFAKQVQEVAKVREKRRVSEDQFIRMINDPKAIVLDARSQRMYDLLHVKGAVHISLPDMTAEALAELIPTKRYPGRDLLQQQLQKRANRICYQVGRRFAQFEYLQHALQLRLSQHIRAQAATRSSSDEDPLRRQLG
;
A
#
# COMPACT_ATOMS: atom_id res chain seq x y z
N MET A 1 -80.18 6.44 9.36
CA MET A 1 -80.95 5.84 8.26
C MET A 1 -80.34 6.39 6.97
N ARG A 2 -79.50 5.61 6.27
CA ARG A 2 -79.85 4.89 5.03
C ARG A 2 -80.31 5.91 3.96
N THR A 3 -79.64 6.20 2.84
CA THR A 3 -78.87 5.45 1.82
C THR A 3 -78.48 6.55 0.79
N ILE A 4 -77.45 6.51 -0.06
CA ILE A 4 -77.28 5.68 -1.26
C ILE A 4 -75.84 5.95 -1.77
N MET A 5 -75.07 4.88 -1.94
CA MET A 5 -73.90 4.84 -2.82
C MET A 5 -74.36 4.78 -4.28
N LEU A 6 -73.69 5.47 -5.20
CA LEU A 6 -73.51 4.93 -6.55
C LEU A 6 -72.23 5.46 -7.22
N ALA A 7 -71.38 4.51 -7.55
CA ALA A 7 -70.13 4.65 -8.28
C ALA A 7 -70.36 4.76 -9.79
N THR A 8 -69.40 5.36 -10.52
CA THR A 8 -69.01 4.85 -11.86
C THR A 8 -67.66 5.42 -12.28
N VAL A 9 -66.70 4.52 -12.40
CA VAL A 9 -65.41 4.65 -13.09
C VAL A 9 -65.66 4.67 -14.59
N ILE A 10 -65.09 5.63 -15.32
CA ILE A 10 -64.86 5.48 -16.78
C ILE A 10 -63.42 5.91 -17.10
N ALA A 11 -62.66 4.93 -17.55
CA ALA A 11 -61.36 5.06 -18.18
C ALA A 11 -61.48 5.68 -19.58
N GLY A 12 -60.45 6.41 -20.01
CA GLY A 12 -60.38 6.99 -21.35
C GLY A 12 -58.95 7.37 -21.73
N VAL A 13 -58.16 6.37 -22.09
CA VAL A 13 -56.96 6.54 -22.93
C VAL A 13 -57.38 7.16 -24.26
N LEU A 14 -56.51 8.00 -24.82
CA LEU A 14 -56.28 8.29 -26.25
C LEU A 14 -56.46 9.77 -26.63
N GLY A 15 -55.31 10.43 -26.81
CA GLY A 15 -55.19 11.78 -27.37
C GLY A 15 -53.74 12.02 -27.77
N ALA A 16 -53.29 11.34 -28.82
CA ALA A 16 -52.03 11.62 -29.49
C ALA A 16 -52.03 13.05 -30.06
N LEU A 17 -50.85 13.66 -30.13
CA LEU A 17 -50.36 14.62 -31.14
C LEU A 17 -49.66 15.85 -30.54
N VAL A 18 -48.38 15.72 -30.17
CA VAL A 18 -47.36 16.74 -30.48
C VAL A 18 -46.06 16.01 -30.80
N ALA A 19 -45.76 15.91 -32.10
CA ALA A 19 -44.47 15.51 -32.62
C ALA A 19 -43.46 16.63 -32.33
N GLY A 20 -42.87 16.62 -31.13
CA GLY A 20 -41.64 17.32 -30.83
C GLY A 20 -40.49 16.33 -30.96
N THR A 21 -39.76 16.40 -32.06
CA THR A 21 -38.50 15.68 -32.26
C THR A 21 -37.56 15.96 -31.09
N LEU A 22 -37.48 15.02 -30.15
CA LEU A 22 -36.40 14.99 -29.16
C LEU A 22 -35.11 14.75 -29.95
N HIS A 23 -34.39 15.84 -30.23
CA HIS A 23 -32.97 15.78 -30.51
C HIS A 23 -32.35 15.01 -29.35
N SER A 24 -31.96 13.76 -29.63
CA SER A 24 -30.99 13.08 -28.79
C SER A 24 -29.72 13.89 -28.91
N GLY A 25 -29.44 14.73 -27.91
CA GLY A 25 -28.12 15.27 -27.74
C GLY A 25 -27.18 14.09 -27.57
N GLU A 26 -26.38 13.81 -28.59
CA GLU A 26 -25.15 13.05 -28.43
C GLU A 26 -24.31 13.79 -27.38
N GLY A 27 -24.38 13.29 -26.15
CA GLY A 27 -23.42 13.67 -25.12
C GLY A 27 -22.02 13.32 -25.63
N PRO A 28 -21.00 14.13 -25.29
CA PRO A 28 -19.66 13.94 -25.83
C PRO A 28 -19.21 12.50 -25.60
N SER A 29 -18.91 11.81 -26.70
CA SER A 29 -18.29 10.49 -26.71
C SER A 29 -17.02 10.57 -25.88
N SER A 30 -17.02 9.92 -24.73
CA SER A 30 -15.84 9.76 -23.90
C SER A 30 -14.82 8.95 -24.68
N ASP A 31 -13.82 9.62 -25.25
CA ASP A 31 -12.59 8.97 -25.71
C ASP A 31 -12.03 8.14 -24.54
N SER A 32 -12.16 6.83 -24.65
CA SER A 32 -11.79 5.84 -23.62
C SER A 32 -10.27 5.66 -23.49
N THR A 33 -9.48 6.52 -24.11
CA THR A 33 -8.01 6.42 -24.19
C THR A 33 -7.28 6.99 -22.97
N LEU A 34 -7.97 7.62 -22.01
CA LEU A 34 -7.37 8.17 -20.78
C LEU A 34 -7.88 7.49 -19.50
N ALA A 35 -8.13 6.18 -19.52
CA ALA A 35 -8.48 5.43 -18.32
C ALA A 35 -7.23 5.17 -17.46
N ASN A 36 -7.00 5.97 -16.41
CA ASN A 36 -6.00 5.65 -15.40
C ASN A 36 -6.58 4.58 -14.45
N PRO A 37 -6.05 3.34 -14.43
CA PRO A 37 -6.58 2.25 -13.60
C PRO A 37 -6.46 2.51 -12.09
N GLN A 38 -5.70 3.52 -11.66
CA GLN A 38 -5.61 3.93 -10.25
C GLN A 38 -6.75 4.86 -9.81
N ILE A 39 -7.55 5.38 -10.73
CA ILE A 39 -8.66 6.28 -10.42
C ILE A 39 -9.94 5.46 -10.27
N ASP A 40 -10.33 5.18 -9.02
CA ASP A 40 -11.65 4.63 -8.68
C ASP A 40 -12.52 5.68 -7.98
N TYR A 41 -13.23 6.46 -8.78
CA TYR A 41 -14.12 7.50 -8.26
C TYR A 41 -15.32 6.92 -7.49
N GLN A 42 -15.82 5.76 -7.91
CA GLN A 42 -16.98 5.12 -7.25
C GLN A 42 -16.59 4.58 -5.88
N GLY A 43 -15.40 3.97 -5.76
CA GLY A 43 -14.81 3.57 -4.48
C GLY A 43 -14.59 4.77 -3.55
N PHE A 44 -14.02 5.86 -4.06
CA PHE A 44 -13.87 7.11 -3.30
C PHE A 44 -15.22 7.62 -2.78
N ALA A 45 -16.25 7.70 -3.63
CA ALA A 45 -17.57 8.18 -3.23
C ALA A 45 -18.19 7.32 -2.11
N LYS A 46 -18.02 5.98 -2.17
CA LYS A 46 -18.44 5.08 -1.09
C LYS A 46 -17.71 5.36 0.22
N GLN A 47 -16.39 5.51 0.17
CA GLN A 47 -15.57 5.83 1.36
C GLN A 47 -15.97 7.16 1.99
N VAL A 48 -16.28 8.19 1.19
CA VAL A 48 -16.78 9.48 1.68
C VAL A 48 -18.06 9.29 2.50
N GLN A 49 -18.99 8.46 2.05
CA GLN A 49 -20.24 8.18 2.79
C GLN A 49 -20.00 7.44 4.10
N GLU A 50 -19.05 6.50 4.13
CA GLU A 50 -18.67 5.80 5.37
C GLU A 50 -18.02 6.75 6.38
N VAL A 51 -17.06 7.56 5.93
CA VAL A 51 -16.35 8.53 6.76
C VAL A 51 -17.29 9.64 7.24
N ALA A 52 -18.30 10.04 6.45
CA ALA A 52 -19.29 11.04 6.87
C ALA A 52 -19.98 10.64 8.19
N LYS A 53 -20.37 9.36 8.34
CA LYS A 53 -20.97 8.85 9.58
C LYS A 53 -20.02 8.93 10.77
N VAL A 54 -18.73 8.67 10.55
CA VAL A 54 -17.69 8.75 11.58
C VAL A 54 -17.45 10.21 11.98
N ARG A 55 -17.40 11.12 11.00
CA ARG A 55 -17.23 12.56 11.22
C ARG A 55 -18.37 13.12 12.05
N GLU A 56 -19.60 12.76 11.74
CA GLU A 56 -20.76 13.27 12.47
C GLU A 56 -20.77 12.81 13.93
N LYS A 57 -20.43 11.54 14.19
CA LYS A 57 -20.32 11.00 15.55
C LYS A 57 -19.16 11.59 16.37
N ARG A 58 -18.12 12.10 15.72
CA ARG A 58 -16.89 12.63 16.37
C ARG A 58 -16.79 14.15 16.28
N ARG A 59 -17.80 14.82 15.71
CA ARG A 59 -17.89 16.27 15.66
C ARG A 59 -18.10 16.77 17.08
N VAL A 60 -17.36 17.81 17.44
CA VAL A 60 -17.48 18.48 18.74
C VAL A 60 -18.02 19.89 18.53
N SER A 61 -18.79 20.40 19.49
CA SER A 61 -19.18 21.80 19.52
C SER A 61 -17.99 22.69 19.91
N GLU A 62 -18.11 24.00 19.71
CA GLU A 62 -17.09 24.97 20.12
C GLU A 62 -16.81 24.90 21.63
N ASP A 63 -17.85 24.86 22.46
CA ASP A 63 -17.68 24.72 23.91
C ASP A 63 -16.97 23.42 24.31
N GLN A 64 -17.25 22.32 23.61
CA GLN A 64 -16.56 21.05 23.82
C GLN A 64 -15.10 21.16 23.40
N PHE A 65 -14.83 21.80 22.26
CA PHE A 65 -13.47 22.04 21.77
C PHE A 65 -12.67 22.85 22.79
N ILE A 66 -13.19 23.97 23.30
CA ILE A 66 -12.53 24.80 24.31
C ILE A 66 -12.23 23.99 25.58
N ARG A 67 -13.15 23.13 26.02
CA ARG A 67 -12.89 22.23 27.16
C ARG A 67 -11.80 21.21 26.86
N MET A 68 -11.80 20.62 25.67
CA MET A 68 -10.84 19.58 25.27
C MET A 68 -9.42 20.13 25.10
N ILE A 69 -9.24 21.32 24.55
CA ILE A 69 -7.90 21.92 24.35
C ILE A 69 -7.20 22.27 25.67
N ASN A 70 -7.94 22.32 26.79
CA ASN A 70 -7.35 22.49 28.12
C ASN A 70 -6.77 21.19 28.69
N ASP A 71 -7.08 20.03 28.11
CA ASP A 71 -6.44 18.76 28.49
C ASP A 71 -4.99 18.76 27.95
N PRO A 72 -3.96 18.58 28.80
CA PRO A 72 -2.57 18.55 28.37
C PRO A 72 -2.24 17.40 27.40
N LYS A 73 -3.13 16.41 27.25
CA LYS A 73 -2.99 15.31 26.30
C LYS A 73 -3.68 15.59 24.96
N ALA A 74 -4.44 16.68 24.84
CA ALA A 74 -5.09 17.05 23.60
C ALA A 74 -4.07 17.64 22.61
N ILE A 75 -4.16 17.21 21.35
CA ILE A 75 -3.38 17.75 20.24
C ILE A 75 -4.36 18.33 19.24
N VAL A 76 -4.19 19.62 18.91
CA VAL A 76 -4.98 20.31 17.89
C VAL A 76 -4.19 20.32 16.59
N LEU A 77 -4.80 19.83 15.51
CA LEU A 77 -4.19 19.82 14.17
C LEU A 77 -4.90 20.83 13.27
N ASP A 78 -4.14 21.73 12.65
CA ASP A 78 -4.65 22.64 11.62
C ASP A 78 -4.29 22.11 10.23
N ALA A 79 -5.32 21.70 9.49
CA ALA A 79 -5.20 21.07 8.16
C ALA A 79 -5.16 22.06 6.99
N ARG A 80 -5.22 23.37 7.28
CA ARG A 80 -5.27 24.42 6.24
C ARG A 80 -3.90 24.60 5.58
N SER A 81 -3.83 25.49 4.60
CA SER A 81 -2.54 25.86 4.01
C SER A 81 -1.62 26.52 5.04
N GLN A 82 -0.31 26.35 4.85
CA GLN A 82 0.71 26.97 5.71
C GLN A 82 0.47 28.47 5.89
N ARG A 83 0.23 29.18 4.78
CA ARG A 83 -0.05 30.62 4.79
C ARG A 83 -1.20 30.99 5.73
N MET A 84 -2.30 30.21 5.75
CA MET A 84 -3.44 30.52 6.62
C MET A 84 -3.16 30.20 8.09
N TYR A 85 -2.38 29.15 8.34
CA TYR A 85 -1.91 28.83 9.68
C TYR A 85 -1.01 29.95 10.23
N ASP A 86 -0.04 30.41 9.44
CA ASP A 86 0.89 31.47 9.84
C ASP A 86 0.17 32.80 10.11
N LEU A 87 -0.89 33.10 9.37
CA LEU A 87 -1.72 34.29 9.57
C LEU A 87 -2.48 34.26 10.91
N LEU A 88 -3.17 33.16 11.20
CA LEU A 88 -3.92 32.99 12.43
C LEU A 88 -4.26 31.52 12.65
N HIS A 89 -3.87 30.99 13.81
CA HIS A 89 -4.21 29.65 14.26
C HIS A 89 -4.51 29.64 15.75
N VAL A 90 -5.14 28.56 16.22
CA VAL A 90 -5.36 28.33 17.65
C VAL A 90 -4.01 28.12 18.33
N LYS A 91 -3.75 28.82 19.44
CA LYS A 91 -2.48 28.72 20.18
C LYS A 91 -2.19 27.27 20.57
N GLY A 92 -1.00 26.79 20.20
CA GLY A 92 -0.57 25.42 20.49
C GLY A 92 -1.07 24.35 19.51
N ALA A 93 -1.82 24.74 18.47
CA ALA A 93 -2.09 23.85 17.35
C ALA A 93 -0.79 23.48 16.63
N VAL A 94 -0.79 22.35 15.94
CA VAL A 94 0.28 21.89 15.07
C VAL A 94 -0.22 21.91 13.63
N HIS A 95 0.55 22.51 12.74
CA HIS A 95 0.23 22.53 11.32
C HIS A 95 0.63 21.21 10.65
N ILE A 96 -0.28 20.67 9.84
CA ILE A 96 0.00 19.61 8.87
C ILE A 96 -1.01 19.73 7.75
N SER A 97 -0.57 19.93 6.51
CA SER A 97 -1.48 20.12 5.39
C SER A 97 -2.33 18.87 5.14
N LEU A 98 -3.59 19.02 4.72
CA LEU A 98 -4.45 17.86 4.45
C LEU A 98 -3.84 16.84 3.45
N PRO A 99 -3.18 17.25 2.35
CA PRO A 99 -2.47 16.32 1.47
C PRO A 99 -1.35 15.53 2.16
N ASP A 100 -0.69 16.11 3.17
CA ASP A 100 0.43 15.51 3.86
C ASP A 100 0.01 14.66 5.08
N MET A 101 -1.29 14.62 5.43
CA MET A 101 -1.85 13.84 6.55
C MET A 101 -1.83 12.32 6.29
N THR A 102 -0.63 11.74 6.24
CA THR A 102 -0.38 10.31 6.12
C THR A 102 -0.35 9.61 7.48
N ALA A 103 -0.45 8.28 7.49
CA ALA A 103 -0.39 7.51 8.74
C ALA A 103 0.98 7.61 9.42
N GLU A 104 2.03 7.79 8.63
CA GLU A 104 3.42 7.99 9.01
C GLU A 104 3.62 9.38 9.61
N ALA A 105 3.20 10.44 8.92
CA ALA A 105 3.31 11.81 9.46
C ALA A 105 2.52 11.97 10.77
N LEU A 106 1.32 11.40 10.85
CA LEU A 106 0.52 11.39 12.09
C LEU A 106 1.14 10.54 13.19
N ALA A 107 1.97 9.55 12.87
CA ALA A 107 2.69 8.75 13.85
C ALA A 107 3.69 9.56 14.65
N GLU A 108 4.44 10.39 13.92
CA GLU A 108 5.50 11.23 14.46
C GLU A 108 4.89 12.33 15.33
N LEU A 109 3.76 12.89 14.88
CA LEU A 109 3.04 13.94 15.60
C LEU A 109 2.22 13.42 16.80
N ILE A 110 1.71 12.18 16.73
CA ILE A 110 0.82 11.61 17.76
C ILE A 110 1.43 10.29 18.29
N PRO A 111 2.47 10.36 19.13
CA PRO A 111 3.27 9.18 19.51
C PRO A 111 2.50 8.12 20.31
N THR A 112 1.39 8.49 20.96
CA THR A 112 0.58 7.57 21.79
C THR A 112 -0.50 6.83 21.01
N LYS A 113 -0.77 7.20 19.74
CA LYS A 113 -1.85 6.59 18.95
C LYS A 113 -1.36 5.32 18.27
N ARG A 114 -1.65 4.17 18.91
CA ARG A 114 -1.38 2.85 18.32
C ARG A 114 -2.39 2.54 17.21
N TYR A 115 -1.92 2.44 15.97
CA TYR A 115 -2.75 2.09 14.82
C TYR A 115 -2.85 0.56 14.66
N PRO A 116 -4.05 -0.05 14.69
CA PRO A 116 -4.22 -1.47 14.36
C PRO A 116 -4.01 -1.65 12.85
N GLY A 117 -2.77 -1.95 12.45
CA GLY A 117 -2.38 -2.13 11.05
C GLY A 117 -0.91 -1.82 10.77
N ARG A 118 -0.31 -0.91 11.53
CA ARG A 118 1.13 -0.60 11.41
C ARG A 118 1.99 -1.78 11.86
N ASP A 119 1.58 -2.46 12.92
CA ASP A 119 2.22 -3.68 13.41
C ASP A 119 2.23 -4.79 12.34
N LEU A 120 1.19 -4.89 11.51
CA LEU A 120 1.09 -5.88 10.44
C LEU A 120 1.99 -5.56 9.25
N LEU A 121 2.01 -4.30 8.79
CA LEU A 121 2.88 -3.87 7.70
C LEU A 121 4.35 -3.96 8.09
N GLN A 122 4.72 -3.51 9.30
CA GLN A 122 6.08 -3.68 9.82
C GLN A 122 6.44 -5.17 9.94
N GLN A 123 5.53 -6.03 10.43
CA GLN A 123 5.79 -7.47 10.44
C GLN A 123 5.95 -8.06 9.04
N GLN A 124 5.18 -7.62 8.04
CA GLN A 124 5.30 -8.11 6.67
C GLN A 124 6.60 -7.64 5.99
N LEU A 125 6.99 -6.38 6.18
CA LEU A 125 8.26 -5.84 5.71
C LEU A 125 9.44 -6.54 6.37
N GLN A 126 9.39 -6.76 7.70
CA GLN A 126 10.41 -7.49 8.43
C GLN A 126 10.50 -8.96 7.98
N LYS A 127 9.36 -9.62 7.76
CA LYS A 127 9.32 -11.00 7.23
C LYS A 127 9.93 -11.07 5.82
N ARG A 128 9.66 -10.08 4.96
CA ARG A 128 10.29 -9.97 3.63
C ARG A 128 11.80 -9.76 3.73
N ALA A 129 12.25 -8.82 4.55
CA ALA A 129 13.67 -8.55 4.76
C ALA A 129 14.42 -9.79 5.29
N ASN A 130 13.85 -10.47 6.29
CA ASN A 130 14.42 -11.71 6.83
C ASN A 130 14.49 -12.80 5.77
N ARG A 131 13.45 -12.98 4.94
CA ARG A 131 13.44 -13.97 3.86
C ARG A 131 14.55 -13.72 2.83
N ILE A 132 14.77 -12.46 2.47
CA ILE A 132 15.86 -12.05 1.56
C ILE A 132 17.21 -12.38 2.19
N CYS A 133 17.43 -12.03 3.46
CA CYS A 133 18.67 -12.33 4.18
C CYS A 133 18.96 -13.84 4.22
N TYR A 134 17.95 -14.67 4.54
CA TYR A 134 18.09 -16.14 4.52
C TYR A 134 18.38 -16.71 3.12
N GLN A 135 17.79 -16.15 2.06
CA GLN A 135 18.04 -16.62 0.69
C GLN A 135 19.44 -16.25 0.20
N VAL A 136 19.90 -15.03 0.50
CA VAL A 136 21.25 -14.57 0.13
C VAL A 136 22.30 -15.36 0.90
N GLY A 137 22.16 -15.50 2.21
CA GLY A 137 23.09 -16.28 3.04
C GLY A 137 23.20 -17.74 2.59
N ARG A 138 22.08 -18.36 2.19
CA ARG A 138 22.08 -19.75 1.69
C ARG A 138 22.80 -19.90 0.35
N ARG A 139 22.66 -18.94 -0.57
CA ARG A 139 23.38 -18.95 -1.86
C ARG A 139 24.87 -18.72 -1.67
N PHE A 140 25.25 -17.88 -0.71
CA PHE A 140 26.66 -17.63 -0.37
C PHE A 140 27.32 -18.88 0.20
N ALA A 141 26.68 -19.55 1.17
CA ALA A 141 27.19 -20.80 1.76
C ALA A 141 27.30 -21.94 0.71
N GLN A 142 26.36 -22.03 -0.24
CA GLN A 142 26.43 -23.01 -1.33
C GLN A 142 27.61 -22.72 -2.28
N PHE A 143 27.89 -21.44 -2.54
CA PHE A 143 29.03 -21.05 -3.37
C PHE A 143 30.36 -21.41 -2.70
N GLU A 144 30.51 -21.10 -1.40
CA GLU A 144 31.72 -21.45 -0.64
C GLU A 144 31.97 -22.96 -0.60
N TYR A 145 30.91 -23.76 -0.39
CA TYR A 145 31.00 -25.22 -0.41
C TYR A 145 31.47 -25.76 -1.77
N LEU A 146 30.94 -25.22 -2.87
CA LEU A 146 31.31 -25.63 -4.22
C LEU A 146 32.75 -25.25 -4.57
N GLN A 147 33.20 -24.04 -4.18
CA GLN A 147 34.59 -23.61 -4.35
C GLN A 147 35.55 -24.54 -3.61
N HIS A 148 35.25 -24.86 -2.35
CA HIS A 148 36.08 -25.76 -1.55
C HIS A 148 36.12 -27.19 -2.11
N ALA A 149 34.97 -27.72 -2.56
CA ALA A 149 34.90 -29.03 -3.20
C ALA A 149 35.71 -29.07 -4.52
N LEU A 150 35.68 -27.99 -5.31
CA LEU A 150 36.44 -27.88 -6.55
C LEU A 150 37.96 -27.85 -6.26
N GLN A 151 38.38 -27.07 -5.27
CA GLN A 151 39.79 -26.99 -4.84
C GLN A 151 40.31 -28.35 -4.36
N LEU A 152 39.51 -29.07 -3.56
CA LEU A 152 39.86 -30.41 -3.11
C LEU A 152 40.03 -31.36 -4.28
N ARG A 153 39.10 -31.36 -5.25
CA ARG A 153 39.16 -32.23 -6.43
C ARG A 153 40.36 -31.92 -7.33
N LEU A 154 40.67 -30.65 -7.54
CA LEU A 154 41.88 -30.21 -8.26
C LEU A 154 43.14 -30.71 -7.55
N SER A 155 43.21 -30.55 -6.22
CA SER A 155 44.37 -30.97 -5.44
C SER A 155 44.58 -32.48 -5.46
N GLN A 156 43.50 -33.28 -5.49
CA GLN A 156 43.55 -34.73 -5.61
C GLN A 156 44.04 -35.12 -7.01
N HIS A 157 43.56 -34.44 -8.05
CA HIS A 157 43.95 -34.73 -9.41
C HIS A 157 45.43 -34.43 -9.68
N ILE A 158 45.92 -33.28 -9.19
CA ILE A 158 47.35 -32.90 -9.28
C ILE A 158 48.22 -33.94 -8.54
N ARG A 159 47.81 -34.35 -7.33
CA ARG A 159 48.53 -35.38 -6.56
C ARG A 159 48.56 -36.72 -7.28
N ALA A 160 47.45 -37.14 -7.90
CA ALA A 160 47.39 -38.37 -8.68
C ALA A 160 48.32 -38.33 -9.91
N GLN A 161 48.36 -37.20 -10.63
CA GLN A 161 49.27 -37.02 -11.77
C GLN A 161 50.74 -37.00 -11.37
N ALA A 162 51.08 -36.38 -10.23
CA ALA A 162 52.44 -36.39 -9.70
C ALA A 162 52.89 -37.80 -9.29
N ALA A 163 52.01 -38.59 -8.68
CA ALA A 163 52.28 -39.98 -8.32
C ALA A 163 52.57 -40.85 -9.56
N THR A 164 51.81 -40.68 -10.65
CA THR A 164 52.04 -41.41 -11.92
C THR A 164 53.34 -41.00 -12.62
N ARG A 165 53.75 -39.74 -12.48
CA ARG A 165 54.98 -39.22 -13.12
C ARG A 165 56.24 -39.67 -12.39
N SER A 166 56.17 -39.82 -11.07
CA SER A 166 57.24 -40.40 -10.24
C SER A 166 57.49 -41.89 -10.52
N SER A 167 56.47 -42.66 -10.93
CA SER A 167 56.62 -44.09 -11.27
C SER A 167 57.15 -44.33 -12.68
N SER A 168 57.10 -43.33 -13.56
CA SER A 168 57.62 -43.41 -14.94
C SER A 168 59.07 -42.90 -15.07
N ASP A 169 59.65 -42.36 -14.00
CA ASP A 169 61.01 -41.80 -13.96
C ASP A 169 62.00 -42.77 -13.27
N GLU A 170 61.80 -44.07 -13.46
CA GLU A 170 62.87 -45.05 -13.23
C GLU A 170 63.95 -44.80 -14.29
N ASP A 171 64.95 -44.02 -13.87
CA ASP A 171 66.13 -43.62 -14.62
C ASP A 171 66.77 -44.82 -15.36
N PRO A 172 66.74 -44.86 -16.70
CA PRO A 172 67.33 -45.97 -17.46
C PRO A 172 68.85 -46.08 -17.27
N LEU A 173 69.52 -45.08 -16.67
CA LEU A 173 70.95 -45.12 -16.38
C LEU A 173 71.31 -45.85 -15.07
N ARG A 174 70.34 -46.24 -14.24
CA ARG A 174 70.61 -46.98 -12.99
C ARG A 174 70.70 -48.51 -13.15
N ARG A 175 70.54 -49.04 -14.37
CA ARG A 175 70.69 -50.49 -14.67
C ARG A 175 72.07 -50.91 -15.18
N GLN A 176 73.00 -49.99 -15.39
CA GLN A 176 74.32 -50.31 -15.98
C GLN A 176 75.51 -50.37 -14.99
N LEU A 177 75.29 -50.30 -13.67
CA LEU A 177 76.37 -50.43 -12.68
C LEU A 177 75.98 -51.34 -11.50
N GLY A 178 75.68 -52.60 -11.81
CA GLY A 178 75.55 -53.69 -10.83
C GLY A 178 75.94 -55.02 -11.47
#